data_AF-L0D834-F1
#
_entry.id   AF-L0D834-F1
#
_cell.length_a   1.000
_cell.length_b   1.000
_cell.length_c   1.000
_cell.angle_alpha   90.00
_cell.angle_beta   90.00
_cell.angle_gamma   90.00
#
_symmetry.space_group_name_H-M   'P 1'
#
loop_
_entity.id
_entity.type
_entity.pdbx_description
1 polymer ?
#
loop_
_entity_poly.entity_id
_entity_poly.type
_entity_poly.pdbx_seq_one_letter_code
_entity_poly.pdbx_strand_id
1 'polypeptide(L)'
;MRTLMRTNGKPHLQRILFGCLSLALLALLALLWFVMAHHNKDFTQFDISKSEYLKDVSEPITLVKCISWSDGGSMGLSFRDSRQVLRAVCLENDLDGNKSLTFGKMTPNRYKEVTIGGSEERAFLGLLQRWLRRDLEAQEWFNRMERWSRSDKQASLFTGHETEEQRTKACAIGIMGRLLERN
;
A
#
# COMPACT_ATOMS: atom_id res chain seq x y z
N MET A 1 57.84 -28.90 43.25
CA MET A 1 56.55 -29.43 42.77
C MET A 1 55.49 -28.34 42.91
N ARG A 2 54.97 -27.79 41.80
CA ARG A 2 53.86 -26.83 41.81
C ARG A 2 52.62 -27.53 41.27
N THR A 3 51.60 -27.61 42.13
CA THR A 3 50.31 -28.23 41.86
C THR A 3 49.47 -27.30 40.98
N LEU A 4 49.16 -27.74 39.75
CA LEU A 4 48.27 -27.03 38.84
C LEU A 4 46.80 -27.28 39.27
N MET A 5 46.14 -26.25 39.80
CA MET A 5 44.70 -26.26 40.02
C MET A 5 43.94 -26.14 38.69
N ARG A 6 43.25 -27.21 38.32
CA ARG A 6 42.42 -27.33 37.11
C ARG A 6 41.03 -26.74 37.40
N THR A 7 40.70 -25.59 36.81
CA THR A 7 39.39 -24.94 36.98
C THR A 7 38.36 -25.50 36.00
N ASN A 8 37.68 -26.59 36.38
CA ASN A 8 36.70 -27.32 35.56
C ASN A 8 35.25 -26.75 35.59
N GLY A 9 35.05 -25.45 35.82
CA GLY A 9 33.71 -24.91 36.15
C GLY A 9 32.97 -24.06 35.10
N LYS A 10 33.60 -23.65 33.99
CA LYS A 10 33.06 -22.56 33.13
C LYS A 10 32.29 -22.93 31.84
N PRO A 11 32.34 -24.16 31.26
CA PRO A 11 31.74 -24.39 29.95
C PRO A 11 30.21 -24.49 29.98
N HIS A 12 29.61 -24.83 31.13
CA HIS A 12 28.16 -25.01 31.25
C HIS A 12 27.42 -23.66 31.26
N LEU A 13 27.94 -22.67 31.98
CA LEU A 13 27.37 -21.31 32.05
C LEU A 13 27.42 -20.60 30.70
N GLN A 14 28.51 -20.74 29.95
CA GLN A 14 28.62 -20.16 28.60
C GLN A 14 27.58 -20.77 27.66
N ARG A 15 27.38 -22.10 27.68
CA ARG A 15 26.37 -22.76 26.82
C ARG A 15 24.95 -22.30 27.13
N ILE A 16 24.62 -22.12 28.41
CA ILE A 16 23.30 -21.59 28.82
C ILE A 16 23.13 -20.15 28.31
N LEU A 17 24.12 -19.29 28.52
CA LEU A 17 24.07 -17.89 28.07
C LEU A 17 23.92 -17.78 26.55
N PHE A 18 24.68 -18.57 25.78
CA PHE A 18 24.55 -18.62 24.33
C PHE A 18 23.16 -19.10 23.91
N GLY A 19 22.63 -20.15 24.54
CA GLY A 19 21.27 -20.63 24.26
C GLY A 19 20.19 -19.57 24.52
N CYS A 20 20.28 -18.86 25.65
CA CYS A 20 19.35 -17.78 25.98
C CYS A 20 19.44 -16.61 24.99
N LEU A 21 20.65 -16.22 24.58
CA LEU A 21 20.86 -15.14 23.60
C LEU A 21 20.32 -15.52 22.22
N SER A 22 20.51 -16.76 21.78
CA SER A 22 19.96 -17.24 20.50
C SER A 22 18.43 -17.25 20.50
N LEU A 23 17.79 -17.70 21.59
CA LEU A 23 16.34 -17.67 21.72
C LEU A 23 15.79 -16.23 21.75
N ALA A 24 16.45 -15.33 22.47
CA ALA A 24 16.07 -13.92 22.51
C ALA A 24 16.15 -13.27 21.12
N LEU A 25 17.22 -13.54 20.36
CA LEU A 25 17.37 -13.02 19.00
C LEU A 25 16.28 -13.56 18.05
N LEU A 26 15.97 -14.86 18.13
CA LEU A 26 14.90 -15.46 17.32
C LEU A 26 13.53 -14.87 17.65
N ALA A 27 13.22 -14.66 18.93
CA ALA A 27 11.98 -14.01 19.34
C ALA A 27 11.88 -12.57 18.83
N LEU A 28 12.98 -11.83 18.84
CA LEU A 28 13.04 -10.45 18.35
C LEU A 28 12.87 -10.38 16.82
N LEU A 29 13.49 -11.32 16.09
CA LEU A 29 13.28 -11.46 14.65
C LEU A 29 11.84 -11.86 14.31
N ALA A 30 11.23 -12.77 15.08
CA ALA A 30 9.84 -13.17 14.90
C ALA A 30 8.88 -12.00 15.17
N LEU A 31 9.13 -11.20 16.22
CA LEU A 31 8.38 -9.99 16.52
C LEU A 31 8.53 -8.94 15.41
N LEU A 32 9.75 -8.69 14.93
CA LEU A 32 10.00 -7.78 13.81
C LEU A 32 9.28 -8.25 12.55
N TRP A 33 9.34 -9.56 12.25
CA TRP A 33 8.65 -10.13 11.10
C TRP A 33 7.13 -10.03 11.24
N PHE A 34 6.60 -10.29 12.44
CA PHE A 34 5.17 -10.14 12.73
C PHE A 34 4.71 -8.68 12.59
N VAL A 35 5.44 -7.73 13.15
CA VAL A 35 5.15 -6.28 13.03
C VAL A 35 5.21 -5.83 11.57
N MET A 36 6.22 -6.27 10.81
CA MET A 36 6.34 -5.94 9.39
C MET A 36 5.24 -6.59 8.53
N ALA A 37 4.87 -7.84 8.83
CA ALA A 37 3.78 -8.54 8.14
C ALA A 37 2.41 -7.88 8.42
N HIS A 38 2.21 -7.37 9.64
CA HIS A 38 0.94 -6.74 10.03
C HIS A 38 0.75 -5.33 9.46
N HIS A 39 1.81 -4.71 8.95
CA HIS A 39 1.74 -3.36 8.38
C HIS A 39 1.37 -3.30 6.90
N ASN A 40 1.39 -4.43 6.19
CA ASN A 40 0.97 -4.50 4.79
C ASN A 40 -0.32 -5.29 4.63
N LYS A 41 -1.46 -4.60 4.71
CA LYS A 41 -2.76 -5.19 4.40
C LYS A 41 -2.78 -5.60 2.92
N ASP A 42 -2.75 -6.92 2.68
CA ASP A 42 -2.78 -7.49 1.35
C ASP A 42 -4.23 -7.72 0.89
N PHE A 43 -4.67 -6.90 -0.06
CA PHE A 43 -5.96 -7.00 -0.72
C PHE A 43 -5.87 -7.71 -2.08
N THR A 44 -4.69 -8.16 -2.51
CA THR A 44 -4.53 -8.80 -3.83
C THR A 44 -5.31 -10.10 -3.99
N GLN A 45 -5.74 -10.71 -2.89
CA GLN A 45 -6.60 -11.90 -2.88
C GLN A 45 -8.09 -11.58 -3.01
N PHE A 46 -8.49 -10.30 -2.94
CA PHE A 46 -9.88 -9.93 -3.13
C PHE A 46 -10.30 -10.15 -4.58
N ASP A 47 -11.30 -11.00 -4.72
CA ASP A 47 -11.92 -11.34 -5.98
C ASP A 47 -12.74 -10.15 -6.49
N ILE A 48 -12.34 -9.64 -7.65
CA ILE A 48 -13.02 -8.54 -8.32
C ILE A 48 -14.45 -8.95 -8.74
N SER A 49 -14.70 -10.25 -8.96
CA SER A 49 -16.03 -10.75 -9.36
C SER A 49 -17.13 -10.42 -8.33
N LYS A 50 -16.75 -10.16 -7.08
CA LYS A 50 -17.65 -9.78 -5.98
C LYS A 50 -18.03 -8.30 -5.98
N SER A 51 -17.36 -7.49 -6.81
CA SER A 51 -17.65 -6.07 -6.97
C SER A 51 -18.68 -5.87 -8.08
N GLU A 52 -19.81 -5.21 -7.79
CA GLU A 52 -20.82 -4.91 -8.81
C GLU A 52 -20.26 -4.04 -9.94
N TYR A 53 -19.30 -3.17 -9.62
CA TYR A 53 -18.72 -2.21 -10.56
C TYR A 53 -17.48 -2.72 -11.29
N LEU A 54 -16.73 -3.65 -10.67
CA LEU A 54 -15.46 -4.12 -11.20
C LEU A 54 -15.51 -5.57 -11.71
N LYS A 55 -16.58 -6.34 -11.48
CA LYS A 55 -16.71 -7.74 -11.94
C LYS A 55 -16.35 -7.98 -13.41
N ASP A 56 -16.54 -6.97 -14.25
CA ASP A 56 -16.24 -6.99 -15.69
C ASP A 56 -14.90 -6.30 -16.02
N VAL A 57 -13.99 -6.14 -15.07
CA VAL A 57 -12.64 -5.63 -15.31
C VAL A 57 -11.71 -6.81 -15.58
N SER A 58 -11.08 -6.82 -16.76
CA SER A 58 -10.08 -7.82 -17.09
C SER A 58 -8.66 -7.26 -16.89
N GLU A 59 -7.84 -7.96 -16.13
CA GLU A 59 -6.44 -7.60 -15.92
C GLU A 59 -5.53 -8.07 -17.07
N PRO A 60 -4.37 -7.44 -17.30
CA PRO A 60 -3.84 -6.27 -16.60
C PRO A 60 -4.60 -4.98 -16.94
N ILE A 61 -4.52 -4.00 -16.03
CA ILE A 61 -5.02 -2.64 -16.30
C ILE A 61 -3.87 -1.70 -16.66
N THR A 62 -4.17 -0.69 -17.47
CA THR A 62 -3.26 0.42 -17.80
C THR A 62 -3.87 1.71 -17.31
N LEU A 63 -3.16 2.45 -16.46
CA LEU A 63 -3.63 3.75 -16.00
C LEU A 63 -3.63 4.75 -17.16
N VAL A 64 -4.71 5.52 -17.27
CA VAL A 64 -4.89 6.47 -18.37
C VAL A 64 -4.67 7.89 -17.87
N LYS A 65 -5.39 8.27 -16.80
CA LYS A 65 -5.36 9.63 -16.29
C LYS A 65 -5.74 9.67 -14.82
N CYS A 66 -5.10 10.56 -14.07
CA CYS A 66 -5.60 11.02 -12.79
C CYS A 66 -5.92 12.52 -12.81
N ILE A 67 -6.94 12.92 -12.04
CA ILE A 67 -7.29 14.31 -11.77
C ILE A 67 -7.45 14.48 -10.25
N SER A 68 -6.93 15.58 -9.71
CA SER A 68 -7.14 15.99 -8.32
C SER A 68 -8.01 17.23 -8.29
N TRP A 69 -8.89 17.34 -7.30
CA TRP A 69 -9.82 18.45 -7.13
C TRP A 69 -9.46 19.28 -5.89
N SER A 70 -9.84 20.56 -5.89
CA SER A 70 -9.62 21.50 -4.78
C SER A 70 -10.74 21.47 -3.72
N ASP A 71 -11.64 20.49 -3.80
CA ASP A 71 -12.88 20.35 -3.04
C ASP A 71 -12.73 19.72 -1.65
N GLY A 72 -11.50 19.66 -1.13
CA GLY A 72 -11.13 18.78 -0.01
C GLY A 72 -10.14 17.70 -0.44
N GLY A 73 -9.82 17.61 -1.73
CA GLY A 73 -8.78 16.74 -2.25
C GLY A 73 -9.33 15.44 -2.82
N SER A 74 -10.52 15.47 -3.41
CA SER A 74 -11.03 14.33 -4.19
C SER A 74 -10.08 14.01 -5.34
N MET A 75 -9.96 12.72 -5.67
CA MET A 75 -9.07 12.23 -6.72
C MET A 75 -9.83 11.28 -7.66
N GLY A 76 -9.86 11.62 -8.94
CA GLY A 76 -10.37 10.77 -10.01
C GLY A 76 -9.25 9.99 -10.68
N LEU A 77 -9.47 8.71 -10.92
CA LEU A 77 -8.59 7.82 -11.68
C LEU A 77 -9.37 7.19 -12.83
N SER A 78 -8.77 7.13 -14.01
CA SER A 78 -9.24 6.28 -15.10
C SER A 78 -8.17 5.31 -15.54
N PHE A 79 -8.61 4.14 -15.96
CA PHE A 79 -7.76 3.06 -16.44
C PHE A 79 -8.47 2.29 -17.56
N ARG A 80 -7.69 1.66 -18.43
CA ARG A 80 -8.18 0.69 -19.41
C ARG A 80 -7.91 -0.71 -18.89
N ASP A 81 -8.88 -1.59 -19.08
CA ASP A 81 -8.69 -3.02 -18.85
C ASP A 81 -7.97 -3.67 -20.05
N SER A 82 -7.66 -4.96 -19.97
CA SER A 82 -6.98 -5.70 -21.07
C SER A 82 -7.81 -5.76 -22.36
N ARG A 83 -9.12 -5.54 -22.26
CA ARG A 83 -10.08 -5.43 -23.37
C ARG A 83 -10.24 -4.00 -23.88
N GLN A 84 -9.38 -3.08 -23.44
CA GLN A 84 -9.40 -1.66 -23.81
C GLN A 84 -10.64 -0.89 -23.33
N VAL A 85 -11.42 -1.44 -22.41
CA VAL A 85 -12.60 -0.79 -21.85
C VAL A 85 -12.15 0.25 -20.83
N LEU A 86 -12.53 1.51 -21.05
CA LEU A 86 -12.24 2.60 -20.13
C LEU A 86 -13.13 2.49 -18.88
N ARG A 87 -12.50 2.52 -17.72
CA ARG A 87 -13.14 2.58 -16.41
C ARG A 87 -12.69 3.85 -15.70
N ALA A 88 -13.54 4.35 -14.82
CA ALA A 88 -13.25 5.52 -14.00
C ALA A 88 -13.73 5.30 -12.58
N VAL A 89 -12.96 5.78 -11.62
CA VAL A 89 -13.25 5.74 -10.19
C VAL A 89 -12.89 7.10 -9.60
N CYS A 90 -13.72 7.64 -8.73
CA CYS A 90 -13.43 8.84 -7.98
C CYS A 90 -13.40 8.49 -6.49
N LEU A 91 -12.27 8.78 -5.84
CA LEU A 91 -12.19 8.88 -4.39
C LEU A 91 -12.64 10.30 -4.04
N GLU A 92 -13.83 10.40 -3.48
CA GLU A 92 -14.36 11.67 -2.99
C GLU A 92 -13.82 11.93 -1.60
N ASN A 93 -13.54 13.18 -1.29
CA ASN A 93 -13.25 13.64 0.06
C ASN A 93 -14.07 14.91 0.27
N ASP A 94 -15.07 14.85 1.13
CA ASP A 94 -15.81 16.04 1.50
C ASP A 94 -14.99 16.90 2.50
N LEU A 95 -15.46 18.12 2.73
CA LEU A 95 -14.82 19.07 3.64
C LEU A 95 -14.92 18.62 5.11
N ASP A 96 -15.83 17.70 5.41
CA ASP A 96 -16.04 17.11 6.73
C ASP A 96 -15.14 15.87 6.96
N GLY A 97 -14.33 15.51 5.96
CA GLY A 97 -13.40 14.38 6.00
C GLY A 97 -14.03 13.02 5.71
N ASN A 98 -15.31 12.96 5.34
CA ASN A 98 -15.92 11.75 4.84
C ASN A 98 -15.42 11.48 3.42
N LYS A 99 -15.00 10.24 3.19
CA LYS A 99 -14.44 9.82 1.91
C LYS A 99 -15.28 8.72 1.31
N SER A 100 -15.85 8.89 0.13
CA SER A 100 -16.61 7.83 -0.56
C SER A 100 -15.91 7.42 -1.86
N LEU A 101 -16.31 6.27 -2.42
CA LEU A 101 -15.90 5.85 -3.76
C LEU A 101 -17.08 5.91 -4.71
N THR A 102 -16.86 6.54 -5.86
CA THR A 102 -17.82 6.60 -6.95
C THR A 102 -17.25 5.92 -8.18
N PHE A 103 -17.95 4.92 -8.70
CA PHE A 103 -17.55 4.22 -9.92
C PHE A 103 -18.24 4.81 -11.16
N GLY A 104 -17.54 4.76 -12.29
CA GLY A 104 -18.00 5.23 -13.60
C GLY A 104 -17.72 6.70 -13.90
N LYS A 105 -17.13 7.47 -12.97
CA LYS A 105 -16.78 8.88 -13.17
C LYS A 105 -15.44 9.21 -12.50
N MET A 106 -14.72 10.19 -13.06
CA MET A 106 -13.51 10.77 -12.43
C MET A 106 -13.81 12.05 -11.63
N THR A 107 -15.04 12.54 -11.72
CA THR A 107 -15.50 13.76 -11.05
C THR A 107 -16.24 13.41 -9.76
N PRO A 108 -16.08 14.19 -8.69
CA PRO A 108 -16.87 14.03 -7.47
C PRO A 108 -18.36 14.11 -7.79
N ASN A 109 -19.14 13.23 -7.16
CA ASN A 109 -20.58 13.10 -7.33
C ASN A 109 -21.20 12.62 -6.01
N ARG A 110 -21.50 13.59 -5.15
CA ARG A 110 -22.04 13.48 -3.78
C ARG A 110 -23.41 12.78 -3.64
N TYR A 111 -23.86 12.07 -4.67
CA TYR A 111 -25.18 11.42 -4.74
C TYR A 111 -25.12 9.91 -5.01
N LYS A 112 -23.95 9.34 -5.36
CA LYS A 112 -23.79 7.90 -5.59
C LYS A 112 -22.61 7.37 -4.81
N GLU A 113 -22.85 7.08 -3.55
CA GLU A 113 -21.81 6.64 -2.63
C GLU A 113 -21.80 5.12 -2.51
N VAL A 114 -20.62 4.54 -2.69
CA VAL A 114 -20.36 3.19 -2.23
C VAL A 114 -19.88 3.25 -0.78
N THR A 115 -20.44 2.39 0.06
CA THR A 115 -20.06 2.29 1.47
C THR A 115 -18.58 1.94 1.60
N ILE A 116 -17.91 2.76 2.40
CA ILE A 116 -16.50 2.66 2.78
C ILE A 116 -16.20 1.30 3.42
N GLY A 117 -15.04 0.73 3.13
CA GLY A 117 -14.61 -0.55 3.70
C GLY A 117 -15.41 -1.78 3.21
N GLY A 118 -16.35 -1.57 2.29
CA GLY A 118 -17.17 -2.60 1.66
C GLY A 118 -16.40 -3.44 0.63
N SER A 119 -17.09 -4.42 0.04
CA SER A 119 -16.54 -5.32 -0.99
C SER A 119 -15.91 -4.56 -2.17
N GLU A 120 -16.55 -3.47 -2.59
CA GLU A 120 -16.12 -2.63 -3.70
C GLU A 120 -14.77 -1.95 -3.44
N GLU A 121 -14.59 -1.36 -2.25
CA GLU A 121 -13.34 -0.69 -1.88
C GLU A 121 -12.19 -1.70 -1.81
N ARG A 122 -12.44 -2.87 -1.21
CA ARG A 122 -11.44 -3.94 -1.10
C ARG A 122 -11.08 -4.54 -2.46
N ALA A 123 -12.06 -4.71 -3.35
CA ALA A 123 -11.83 -5.15 -4.73
C ALA A 123 -10.99 -4.14 -5.51
N PHE A 124 -11.30 -2.84 -5.37
CA PHE A 124 -10.53 -1.78 -6.00
C PHE A 124 -9.10 -1.69 -5.46
N LEU A 125 -8.93 -1.79 -4.13
CA LEU A 125 -7.61 -1.90 -3.49
C LEU A 125 -6.82 -3.10 -4.02
N GLY A 126 -7.45 -4.27 -4.11
CA GLY A 126 -6.82 -5.47 -4.64
C GLY A 126 -6.37 -5.30 -6.09
N LEU A 127 -7.20 -4.65 -6.92
CA LEU A 127 -6.86 -4.31 -8.30
C LEU A 127 -5.63 -3.38 -8.38
N LEU A 128 -5.59 -2.31 -7.57
CA LEU A 128 -4.46 -1.38 -7.55
C LEU A 128 -3.17 -2.04 -7.03
N GLN A 129 -3.26 -2.91 -6.03
CA GLN A 129 -2.08 -3.63 -5.52
C GLN A 129 -1.54 -4.65 -6.54
N ARG A 130 -2.41 -5.35 -7.28
CA ARG A 130 -1.96 -6.24 -8.36
C ARG A 130 -1.36 -5.47 -9.54
N TRP A 131 -1.92 -4.32 -9.87
CA TRP A 131 -1.30 -3.39 -10.83
C TRP A 131 0.09 -2.95 -10.36
N LEU A 132 0.22 -2.47 -9.12
CA LEU A 132 1.48 -2.02 -8.53
C LEU A 132 2.55 -3.13 -8.57
N ARG A 133 2.20 -4.37 -8.21
CA ARG A 133 3.15 -5.51 -8.25
C ARG A 133 3.68 -5.82 -9.66
N ARG A 134 2.95 -5.45 -10.72
CA ARG A 134 3.34 -5.71 -12.11
C ARG A 134 4.12 -4.56 -12.75
N ASP A 135 3.89 -3.32 -12.33
CA ASP A 135 4.52 -2.13 -12.91
C ASP A 135 5.75 -1.71 -12.09
N LEU A 136 6.94 -1.89 -12.66
CA LEU A 136 8.21 -1.58 -11.99
C LEU A 136 8.36 -0.09 -11.66
N GLU A 137 7.93 0.80 -12.55
CA GLU A 137 8.01 2.24 -12.32
C GLU A 137 7.01 2.66 -11.22
N ALA A 138 5.83 2.05 -11.17
CA ALA A 138 4.89 2.27 -10.08
C ALA A 138 5.50 1.85 -8.71
N GLN A 139 6.27 0.76 -8.65
CA GLN A 139 6.95 0.34 -7.42
C GLN A 139 8.01 1.36 -6.98
N GLU A 140 8.76 1.94 -7.92
CA GLU A 140 9.71 3.01 -7.62
C GLU A 140 9.01 4.25 -7.05
N TRP A 141 7.88 4.64 -7.65
CA TRP A 141 7.03 5.72 -7.13
C TRP A 141 6.48 5.41 -5.75
N PHE A 142 6.04 4.18 -5.51
CA PHE A 142 5.54 3.76 -4.21
C PHE A 142 6.61 3.93 -3.13
N ASN A 143 7.82 3.43 -3.39
CA ASN A 143 8.96 3.56 -2.49
C ASN A 143 9.37 5.03 -2.29
N ARG A 144 9.30 5.85 -3.34
CA ARG A 144 9.59 7.29 -3.26
C ARG A 144 8.56 8.01 -2.40
N MET A 145 7.27 7.73 -2.57
CA MET A 145 6.18 8.30 -1.78
C MET A 145 6.26 7.86 -0.32
N GLU A 146 6.60 6.59 -0.05
CA GLU A 146 6.80 6.09 1.31
C GLU A 146 7.94 6.86 2.00
N ARG A 147 9.10 7.00 1.35
CA ARG A 147 10.23 7.79 1.87
C ARG A 147 9.85 9.26 2.08
N TRP A 148 9.11 9.85 1.14
CA TRP A 148 8.63 11.22 1.25
C TRP A 148 7.66 11.41 2.42
N SER A 149 6.76 10.44 2.64
CA SER A 149 5.79 10.49 3.74
C SER A 149 6.45 10.42 5.13
N ARG A 150 7.62 9.74 5.22
CA ARG A 150 8.44 9.60 6.42
C ARG A 150 9.40 10.76 6.67
N SER A 151 9.67 11.61 5.67
CA SER A 151 10.47 12.81 5.88
C SER A 151 9.59 13.94 6.43
N ASP A 152 10.18 15.03 6.91
CA ASP A 152 9.46 16.23 7.35
C ASP A 152 8.72 16.96 6.20
N LYS A 153 8.55 16.31 5.04
CA LYS A 153 7.82 16.77 3.84
C LYS A 153 8.32 18.11 3.29
N GLN A 154 9.51 18.56 3.69
CA GLN A 154 10.09 19.84 3.28
C GLN A 154 10.48 19.85 1.79
N ALA A 155 10.82 18.69 1.22
CA ALA A 155 11.10 18.54 -0.20
C ALA A 155 9.81 18.22 -0.99
N SER A 156 9.65 18.78 -2.18
CA SER A 156 8.54 18.42 -3.07
C SER A 156 8.60 16.94 -3.47
N LEU A 157 7.46 16.26 -3.49
CA LEU A 157 7.37 14.89 -4.02
C LEU A 157 7.75 14.83 -5.51
N PHE A 158 7.42 15.88 -6.27
CA PHE A 158 7.70 16.02 -7.70
C PHE A 158 8.86 16.99 -7.94
N THR A 159 9.75 16.67 -8.87
CA THR A 159 10.86 17.55 -9.28
C THR A 159 10.46 18.54 -10.38
N GLY A 160 9.32 18.34 -11.02
CA GLY A 160 8.83 19.17 -12.12
C GLY A 160 9.10 18.58 -13.51
N HIS A 161 9.94 17.55 -13.60
CA HIS A 161 10.29 16.88 -14.85
C HIS A 161 9.46 15.61 -15.14
N GLU A 162 8.52 15.29 -14.26
CA GLU A 162 7.71 14.08 -14.39
C GLU A 162 6.71 14.15 -15.55
N THR A 163 6.62 13.05 -16.30
CA THR A 163 5.63 12.86 -17.36
C THR A 163 4.21 12.78 -16.81
N GLU A 164 3.20 12.97 -17.66
CA GLU A 164 1.80 12.79 -17.26
C GLU A 164 1.52 11.35 -16.77
N GLU A 165 2.16 10.36 -17.39
CA GLU A 165 2.07 8.96 -16.97
C GLU A 165 2.61 8.79 -15.53
N GLN A 166 3.81 9.31 -15.24
CA GLN A 166 4.42 9.26 -13.92
C GLN A 166 3.54 9.93 -12.85
N ARG A 167 2.98 11.09 -13.17
CA ARG A 167 2.02 11.79 -12.28
C ARG A 167 0.77 10.97 -12.05
N THR A 168 0.28 10.29 -13.08
CA THR A 168 -0.89 9.40 -12.98
C THR A 168 -0.59 8.19 -12.08
N LYS A 169 0.59 7.58 -12.20
CA LYS A 169 1.03 6.48 -11.32
C LYS A 169 1.15 6.94 -9.86
N ALA A 170 1.82 8.07 -9.62
CA ALA A 170 1.94 8.65 -8.28
C ALA A 170 0.58 8.96 -7.66
N CYS A 171 -0.37 9.48 -8.45
CA CYS A 171 -1.73 9.70 -7.97
C CYS A 171 -2.46 8.39 -7.64
N ALA A 172 -2.39 7.37 -8.49
CA ALA A 172 -3.04 6.08 -8.21
C ALA A 172 -2.49 5.47 -6.90
N ILE A 173 -1.19 5.61 -6.65
CA ILE A 173 -0.56 5.24 -5.38
C ILE A 173 -1.08 6.09 -4.22
N GLY A 174 -1.26 7.40 -4.41
CA GLY A 174 -1.89 8.29 -3.43
C GLY A 174 -3.34 7.88 -3.09
N ILE A 175 -4.15 7.51 -4.08
CA ILE A 175 -5.48 6.94 -3.88
C ILE A 175 -5.38 5.65 -3.06
N MET A 176 -4.50 4.73 -3.46
CA MET A 176 -4.29 3.46 -2.75
C MET A 176 -3.89 3.70 -1.28
N GLY A 177 -2.95 4.61 -1.02
CA GLY A 177 -2.52 4.96 0.35
C GLY A 177 -3.68 5.47 1.21
N ARG A 178 -4.50 6.37 0.66
CA ARG A 178 -5.68 6.89 1.37
C ARG A 178 -6.75 5.85 1.65
N LEU A 179 -6.87 4.83 0.80
CA LEU A 179 -7.78 3.70 1.03
C LEU A 179 -7.20 2.71 2.06
N LEU A 180 -5.88 2.49 2.06
CA LEU A 180 -5.19 1.64 3.02
C LEU A 180 -5.19 2.21 4.44
N GLU A 181 -5.07 3.53 4.62
CA GLU A 181 -5.15 4.18 5.94
C GLU A 181 -6.49 3.95 6.67
N ARG A 182 -7.52 3.50 5.94
CA ARG A 182 -8.89 3.36 6.46
C ARG A 182 -9.29 1.93 6.80
N ASN A 183 -8.67 0.96 6.12
CA ASN A 183 -8.89 -0.46 6.40
C ASN A 183 -7.90 -0.91 7.44
#